data_AF-A0A955Q9J2-F1
#
_entry.id   AF-A0A955Q9J2-F1
#
_cell.length_a   1.000
_cell.length_b   1.000
_cell.length_c   1.000
_cell.angle_alpha   90.00
_cell.angle_beta   90.00
_cell.angle_gamma   90.00
#
_symmetry.space_group_name_H-M   'P 1'
#
loop_
_entity.id
_entity.type
_entity.pdbx_description
1 polymer ?
#
loop_
_entity_poly.entity_id
_entity_poly.type
_entity_poly.pdbx_seq_one_letter_code
_entity_poly.pdbx_strand_id
1 'polypeptide(L)'
;MMSDEEPSFVVRDRRGRSDAARETTLKKPEVEAVSKPLTDTPQEASSAGPPVTFASFVFSLGTSALMLMGETIDPHQPAPPVNLPQAKEMIDILSMLEEKTKNNLTSEEASVLRDMLYTLRMKFVSLTSGKGSAAPF
;
A
#
# COMPACT_ATOMS: atom_id res chain seq x y z
N MET A 1 -8.06 4.47 63.08
CA MET A 1 -8.30 3.92 61.73
C MET A 1 -9.65 4.48 61.31
N MET A 2 -9.73 5.67 60.71
CA MET A 2 -9.48 6.01 59.30
C MET A 2 -10.32 5.17 58.33
N SER A 3 -11.27 5.89 57.68
CA SER A 3 -11.78 5.69 56.31
C SER A 3 -12.81 4.55 56.14
N ASP A 4 -13.94 4.68 55.45
CA ASP A 4 -14.29 5.57 54.33
C ASP A 4 -15.77 5.99 54.35
N GLU A 5 -15.99 7.25 53.99
CA GLU A 5 -17.23 7.90 53.56
C GLU A 5 -17.32 7.68 52.03
N GLU A 6 -18.47 7.45 51.39
CA GLU A 6 -19.31 8.53 50.85
C GLU A 6 -20.51 7.93 50.08
N PRO A 7 -21.62 8.67 49.98
CA PRO A 7 -22.94 8.20 49.53
C PRO A 7 -23.12 8.10 48.00
N SER A 8 -24.11 7.29 47.62
CA SER A 8 -24.62 7.07 46.26
C SER A 8 -25.03 8.37 45.54
N PHE A 9 -24.55 8.58 44.31
CA PHE A 9 -25.05 9.62 43.42
C PHE A 9 -25.84 9.01 42.25
N VAL A 10 -27.05 9.53 42.02
CA VAL A 10 -27.93 9.16 40.90
C VAL A 10 -27.92 10.33 39.91
N VAL A 11 -27.26 10.16 38.76
CA VAL A 11 -27.28 11.17 37.70
C VAL A 11 -28.62 11.09 36.97
N ARG A 12 -29.55 11.98 37.33
CA ARG A 12 -30.79 12.17 36.56
C ARG A 12 -30.53 13.12 35.40
N ASP A 13 -30.36 12.54 34.22
CA ASP A 13 -30.34 13.26 32.95
C ASP A 13 -31.71 13.93 32.72
N ARG A 14 -31.69 15.27 32.63
CA ARG A 14 -32.88 16.08 32.35
C ARG A 14 -32.64 16.93 31.10
N ARG A 15 -32.81 16.29 29.94
CA ARG A 15 -32.96 16.92 28.61
C ARG A 15 -33.79 18.22 28.70
N GLY A 16 -33.15 19.35 28.42
CA GLY A 16 -33.76 20.67 28.29
C GLY A 16 -33.48 21.26 26.90
N ARG A 17 -34.56 21.51 26.15
CA ARG A 17 -34.59 22.02 24.78
C ARG A 17 -34.80 23.55 24.78
N SER A 18 -34.25 24.20 23.74
CA SER A 18 -34.62 25.46 23.07
C SER A 18 -34.34 26.87 23.66
N ASP A 19 -33.58 27.62 22.84
CA ASP A 19 -33.71 29.02 22.37
C ASP A 19 -33.44 30.24 23.29
N ALA A 20 -32.41 31.02 22.91
CA ALA A 20 -32.44 32.48 22.93
C ALA A 20 -31.32 33.08 22.05
N ALA A 21 -31.72 33.74 20.96
CA ALA A 21 -30.88 34.50 20.03
C ALA A 21 -30.42 35.85 20.60
N ARG A 22 -29.20 36.29 20.22
CA ARG A 22 -28.88 37.72 20.07
C ARG A 22 -27.73 37.96 19.11
N GLU A 23 -28.07 38.67 18.04
CA GLU A 23 -27.27 39.10 16.89
C GLU A 23 -26.72 40.52 17.17
N THR A 24 -25.48 40.83 16.80
CA THR A 24 -25.08 42.13 16.19
C THR A 24 -23.60 42.14 15.78
N THR A 25 -23.39 42.59 14.55
CA THR A 25 -22.19 42.82 13.76
C THR A 25 -21.18 43.82 14.33
N LEU A 26 -19.88 43.67 14.03
CA LEU A 26 -18.92 44.76 13.75
C LEU A 26 -17.63 44.22 13.07
N LYS A 27 -17.13 45.00 12.10
CA LYS A 27 -16.10 44.68 11.09
C LYS A 27 -14.65 44.76 11.62
N LYS A 28 -13.76 44.01 10.95
CA LYS A 28 -12.27 44.01 11.00
C LYS A 28 -11.67 45.42 10.86
N PRO A 29 -10.57 45.72 11.58
CA PRO A 29 -9.39 46.27 10.92
C PRO A 29 -8.12 45.46 11.20
N GLU A 30 -7.20 45.60 10.27
CA GLU A 30 -5.95 44.88 10.08
C GLU A 30 -4.79 45.73 10.64
N VAL A 31 -3.92 45.13 11.45
CA VAL A 31 -2.50 45.50 11.49
C VAL A 31 -1.66 44.30 11.90
N GLU A 32 -0.66 44.06 11.06
CA GLU A 32 0.36 43.04 11.12
C GLU A 32 1.18 43.09 12.41
N ALA A 33 1.37 41.92 13.04
CA ALA A 33 2.55 41.64 13.85
C ALA A 33 3.04 40.24 13.48
N VAL A 34 4.06 40.25 12.63
CA VAL A 34 4.85 39.14 12.12
C VAL A 34 5.16 38.12 13.22
N SER A 35 4.56 36.94 13.12
CA SER A 35 5.06 35.71 13.72
C SER A 35 5.20 34.71 12.58
N LYS A 36 6.44 34.60 12.07
CA LYS A 36 6.85 33.71 10.99
C LYS A 36 6.19 32.33 11.18
N PRO A 37 5.49 31.77 10.18
CA PRO A 37 5.17 30.35 10.23
C PRO A 37 6.51 29.62 10.25
N LEU A 38 6.77 28.86 11.31
CA LEU A 38 7.76 27.79 11.27
C LEU A 38 7.26 26.85 10.17
N THR A 39 7.79 27.06 8.98
CA THR A 39 7.81 26.09 7.90
C THR A 39 8.63 24.93 8.44
N ASP A 40 7.96 24.03 9.15
CA ASP A 40 8.46 22.69 9.35
C ASP A 40 8.40 22.05 7.96
N THR A 41 9.48 22.27 7.22
CA THR A 41 9.76 21.61 5.97
C THR A 41 10.55 20.38 6.43
N PRO A 42 9.97 19.17 6.50
CA PRO A 42 10.80 18.00 6.36
C PRO A 42 11.53 18.18 5.04
N GLN A 43 12.84 18.41 5.15
CA GLN A 43 13.77 18.32 4.05
C GLN A 43 13.78 16.86 3.60
N GLU A 44 12.75 16.44 2.87
CA GLU A 44 12.75 15.18 2.13
C GLU A 44 13.65 15.43 0.92
N ALA A 45 14.80 14.76 0.93
CA ALA A 45 15.63 14.60 -0.25
C ALA A 45 14.74 14.06 -1.37
N SER A 46 14.35 14.93 -2.29
CA SER A 46 13.59 14.56 -3.48
C SER A 46 14.50 13.80 -4.45
N SER A 47 14.74 12.52 -4.16
CA SER A 47 14.88 11.55 -5.24
C SER A 47 13.50 11.37 -5.88
N ALA A 48 12.97 12.41 -6.52
CA ALA A 48 11.62 12.43 -7.07
C ALA A 48 11.58 11.64 -8.38
N GLY A 49 11.78 10.33 -8.29
CA GLY A 49 11.15 9.40 -9.22
C GLY A 49 9.63 9.46 -9.02
N PRO A 50 8.84 9.03 -10.02
CA PRO A 50 7.39 8.92 -9.88
C PRO A 50 7.03 8.11 -8.63
N PRO A 51 5.92 8.43 -7.94
CA PRO A 51 5.49 7.67 -6.77
C PRO A 51 5.24 6.21 -7.17
N VAL A 52 5.79 5.28 -6.38
CA VAL A 52 5.54 3.84 -6.58
C VAL A 52 4.08 3.55 -6.25
N THR A 53 3.32 3.12 -7.24
CA THR A 53 1.94 2.64 -7.08
C THR A 53 1.92 1.14 -6.81
N PHE A 54 0.83 0.62 -6.23
CA PHE A 54 0.67 -0.82 -6.04
C PHE A 54 0.81 -1.59 -7.36
N ALA A 55 0.18 -1.10 -8.43
CA ALA A 55 0.31 -1.69 -9.76
C ALA A 55 1.79 -1.72 -10.22
N SER A 56 2.52 -0.61 -10.09
CA SER A 56 3.95 -0.57 -10.46
C SER A 56 4.82 -1.54 -9.65
N PHE A 57 4.47 -1.77 -8.38
CA PHE A 57 5.14 -2.74 -7.51
C PHE A 57 4.84 -4.18 -7.91
N VAL A 58 3.58 -4.50 -8.24
CA VAL A 58 3.20 -5.82 -8.77
C VAL A 58 3.91 -6.09 -10.10
N PHE A 59 3.99 -5.09 -10.98
CA PHE A 59 4.73 -5.20 -12.23
C PHE A 59 6.22 -5.44 -12.02
N SER A 60 6.87 -4.75 -11.07
CA SER A 60 8.30 -4.94 -10.82
C SER A 60 8.62 -6.33 -10.25
N LEU A 61 7.80 -6.85 -9.33
CA LEU A 61 7.91 -8.22 -8.83
C LEU A 61 7.65 -9.26 -9.91
N GLY A 62 6.60 -9.06 -10.72
CA GLY A 62 6.27 -9.98 -11.81
C GLY A 62 7.35 -10.02 -12.89
N THR A 63 7.89 -8.86 -13.25
CA THR A 63 9.03 -8.73 -14.18
C THR A 63 10.26 -9.45 -13.66
N SER A 64 10.54 -9.33 -12.36
CA SER A 64 11.62 -10.07 -11.70
C SER A 64 11.39 -11.58 -11.73
N ALA A 65 10.16 -12.05 -11.50
CA ALA A 65 9.81 -13.46 -11.63
C ALA A 65 10.01 -13.98 -13.07
N LEU A 66 9.64 -13.18 -14.07
CA LEU A 66 9.84 -13.51 -15.48
C LEU A 66 11.33 -13.64 -15.84
N MET A 67 12.19 -12.75 -15.36
CA MET A 67 13.64 -12.86 -15.53
C MET A 67 14.20 -14.15 -14.91
N LEU A 68 13.74 -14.49 -13.71
CA LEU A 68 14.13 -15.74 -13.04
C LEU A 68 13.63 -16.99 -13.80
N MET A 69 12.61 -16.84 -14.66
CA MET A 69 12.14 -17.87 -15.58
C MET A 69 12.87 -17.86 -16.94
N GLY A 70 13.87 -16.99 -17.13
CA GLY A 70 14.66 -16.88 -18.35
C GLY A 70 14.14 -15.87 -19.37
N GLU A 71 13.18 -15.02 -19.01
CA GLU A 71 12.71 -13.97 -19.91
C GLU A 71 13.72 -12.83 -20.03
N THR A 72 14.06 -12.47 -21.26
CA THR A 72 14.92 -11.32 -21.57
C THR A 72 14.06 -10.07 -21.74
N ILE A 73 14.20 -9.11 -20.83
CA ILE A 73 13.53 -7.80 -20.93
C ILE A 73 14.31 -6.87 -21.84
N ASP A 74 15.64 -6.96 -21.81
CA ASP A 74 16.55 -6.19 -22.65
C ASP A 74 17.32 -7.16 -23.57
N PRO A 75 17.11 -7.12 -24.90
CA PRO A 75 17.81 -7.97 -25.85
C PRO A 75 19.32 -7.69 -25.94
N HIS A 76 19.78 -6.58 -25.36
CA HIS A 76 21.20 -6.23 -25.32
C HIS A 76 21.93 -6.75 -24.07
N GLN A 77 21.19 -7.24 -23.06
CA GLN A 77 21.80 -7.83 -21.87
C GLN A 77 21.88 -9.36 -21.96
N PRO A 78 22.92 -9.97 -21.35
CA PRO A 78 22.97 -11.42 -21.22
C PRO A 78 21.77 -11.92 -20.41
N ALA A 79 21.13 -12.99 -20.89
CA ALA A 79 19.99 -13.57 -20.20
C ALA A 79 20.41 -14.01 -18.77
N PRO A 80 19.68 -13.58 -17.72
CA PRO A 80 19.98 -14.01 -16.37
C PRO A 80 19.80 -15.53 -16.24
N PRO A 81 20.56 -16.19 -15.35
CA PRO A 81 20.45 -17.63 -15.15
C PRO A 81 19.05 -17.99 -14.63
N VAL A 82 18.42 -18.98 -15.27
CA VAL A 82 17.10 -19.47 -14.90
C VAL A 82 17.13 -20.06 -13.48
N ASN A 83 16.30 -19.53 -12.59
CA ASN A 83 16.15 -19.96 -11.21
C ASN A 83 14.66 -20.17 -10.88
N LEU A 84 14.15 -21.35 -11.23
CA LEU A 84 12.75 -21.72 -10.98
C LEU A 84 12.38 -21.72 -9.48
N PRO A 85 13.20 -22.20 -8.54
CA PRO A 85 12.90 -22.08 -7.11
C PRO A 85 12.63 -20.64 -6.67
N GLN A 86 13.47 -19.69 -7.08
CA GLN A 86 13.29 -18.28 -6.74
C GLN A 86 12.09 -17.66 -7.47
N ALA A 87 11.82 -18.08 -8.71
CA ALA A 87 10.61 -17.67 -9.42
C ALA A 87 9.33 -18.14 -8.70
N LYS A 88 9.35 -19.35 -8.12
CA LYS A 88 8.25 -19.87 -7.30
C LYS A 88 8.05 -19.02 -6.05
N GLU A 89 9.11 -18.67 -5.35
CA GLU A 89 9.04 -17.78 -4.17
C GLU A 89 8.37 -16.45 -4.53
N MET A 90 8.70 -15.86 -5.67
CA MET A 90 8.05 -14.63 -6.12
C MET A 90 6.54 -14.79 -6.41
N ILE A 91 6.13 -15.93 -6.98
CA ILE A 91 4.70 -16.27 -7.16
C ILE A 91 4.01 -16.43 -5.81
N ASP A 92 4.67 -17.08 -4.85
CA ASP A 92 4.14 -17.29 -3.50
C ASP A 92 3.97 -15.94 -2.77
N ILE A 93 4.94 -15.02 -2.91
CA ILE A 93 4.85 -13.65 -2.38
C ILE A 93 3.67 -12.89 -2.98
N LEU A 94 3.51 -12.92 -4.31
CA LEU A 94 2.36 -12.28 -4.98
C LEU A 94 1.03 -12.91 -4.57
N SER A 95 0.99 -14.23 -4.34
CA SER A 95 -0.20 -14.94 -3.88
C SER A 95 -0.56 -14.54 -2.44
N MET A 96 0.45 -14.43 -1.57
CA MET A 96 0.27 -13.93 -0.20
C MET A 96 -0.23 -12.47 -0.20
N LEU A 97 0.30 -11.62 -1.09
CA LEU A 97 -0.17 -10.24 -1.25
C LEU A 97 -1.64 -10.20 -1.66
N GLU A 98 -2.09 -11.04 -2.61
CA GLU A 98 -3.50 -11.14 -3.00
C GLU A 98 -4.40 -11.43 -1.80
N GLU A 99 -4.04 -12.41 -0.98
CA GLU A 99 -4.81 -12.79 0.21
C GLU A 99 -4.82 -11.68 1.27
N LYS A 100 -3.67 -11.08 1.55
CA LYS A 100 -3.53 -10.04 2.59
C LYS A 100 -4.15 -8.70 2.19
N THR A 101 -4.34 -8.45 0.89
CA THR A 101 -4.84 -7.16 0.39
C THR A 101 -6.25 -7.19 -0.18
N LYS A 102 -6.92 -8.36 -0.26
CA LYS A 102 -8.23 -8.57 -0.91
C LYS A 102 -9.33 -7.52 -0.66
N ASN A 103 -9.37 -6.88 0.51
CA ASN A 103 -10.37 -5.86 0.87
C ASN A 103 -9.83 -4.42 0.88
N ASN A 104 -8.60 -4.23 0.39
CA ASN A 104 -7.91 -2.95 0.33
C ASN A 104 -7.46 -2.59 -1.10
N LEU A 105 -7.84 -3.40 -2.10
CA LEU A 105 -7.54 -3.17 -3.51
C LEU A 105 -8.70 -2.47 -4.21
N THR A 106 -8.36 -1.54 -5.09
CA THR A 106 -9.27 -1.09 -6.14
C THR A 106 -9.54 -2.20 -7.16
N SER A 107 -10.60 -2.07 -7.95
CA SER A 107 -10.94 -3.05 -9.00
C SER A 107 -9.81 -3.22 -10.03
N GLU A 108 -9.10 -2.14 -10.34
CA GLU A 108 -7.97 -2.14 -11.27
C GLU A 108 -6.77 -2.88 -10.69
N GLU A 109 -6.36 -2.55 -9.45
CA GLU A 109 -5.26 -3.23 -8.76
C GLU A 109 -5.50 -4.73 -8.59
N ALA A 110 -6.75 -5.10 -8.26
CA ALA A 110 -7.14 -6.50 -8.16
C ALA A 110 -7.05 -7.22 -9.51
N SER A 111 -7.37 -6.55 -10.63
CA SER A 111 -7.18 -7.13 -11.97
C SER A 111 -5.69 -7.33 -12.27
N VAL A 112 -4.88 -6.29 -12.09
CA VAL A 112 -3.43 -6.33 -12.36
C VAL A 112 -2.76 -7.47 -11.61
N LEU A 113 -3.08 -7.63 -10.31
CA LEU A 113 -2.50 -8.70 -9.50
C LEU A 113 -2.94 -10.09 -9.97
N ARG A 114 -4.23 -10.28 -10.29
CA ARG A 114 -4.74 -11.56 -10.80
C ARG A 114 -4.14 -11.92 -12.16
N ASP A 115 -4.08 -10.97 -13.07
CA ASP A 115 -3.57 -11.17 -14.43
C ASP A 115 -2.07 -11.50 -14.40
N MET A 116 -1.32 -10.83 -13.52
CA MET A 116 0.09 -11.12 -13.28
C MET A 116 0.28 -12.52 -12.69
N LEU A 117 -0.46 -12.87 -11.62
CA LEU A 117 -0.39 -14.20 -11.00
C LEU A 117 -0.74 -15.32 -12.00
N TYR A 118 -1.77 -15.12 -12.82
CA TYR A 118 -2.16 -16.07 -13.85
C TYR A 118 -1.02 -16.30 -14.85
N THR A 119 -0.46 -15.21 -15.39
CA THR A 119 0.63 -15.25 -16.37
C THR A 119 1.85 -16.00 -15.82
N LEU A 120 2.27 -15.66 -14.59
CA LEU A 120 3.42 -16.29 -13.95
C LEU A 120 3.19 -17.77 -13.66
N ARG A 121 2.01 -18.14 -13.14
CA ARG A 121 1.67 -19.54 -12.84
C ARG A 121 1.65 -20.38 -14.11
N MET A 122 1.04 -19.90 -15.19
CA MET A 122 1.01 -20.62 -16.48
C MET A 122 2.42 -20.82 -17.03
N LYS A 123 3.26 -19.78 -16.99
CA LYS A 123 4.65 -19.89 -17.45
C LYS A 123 5.46 -20.84 -16.59
N PHE A 124 5.33 -20.74 -15.27
CA PHE A 124 6.00 -21.63 -14.32
C PHE A 124 5.61 -23.10 -14.54
N VAL A 125 4.31 -23.39 -14.69
CA VAL A 125 3.82 -24.74 -15.00
C VAL A 125 4.35 -25.23 -16.35
N SER A 126 4.41 -24.36 -17.37
CA SER A 126 4.93 -24.73 -18.69
C SER A 126 6.42 -25.11 -18.62
N LEU A 127 7.23 -24.36 -17.86
CA LEU A 127 8.66 -24.62 -17.69
C LEU A 127 8.93 -25.86 -16.82
N THR A 128 8.09 -26.11 -15.82
CA THR A 128 8.23 -27.27 -14.93
C THR A 128 7.66 -28.56 -15.54
N SER A 129 6.58 -28.47 -16.33
CA SER A 129 5.99 -29.60 -17.05
C SER A 129 6.73 -29.94 -18.34
N GLY A 130 7.36 -28.93 -18.96
CA GLY A 130 8.21 -29.10 -20.14
C GLY A 130 9.58 -29.72 -19.85
N LYS A 131 9.97 -29.84 -18.57
CA LYS A 131 11.22 -30.48 -18.15
C LYS A 131 11.06 -32.00 -18.06
N GLY A 132 10.69 -32.56 -19.22
CA GLY A 132 10.88 -33.95 -19.63
C GLY A 132 11.45 -34.04 -21.06
N SER A 133 11.85 -32.93 -21.69
CA SER A 133 12.51 -32.96 -23.00
C SER A 133 13.62 -31.92 -23.11
N ALA A 134 14.74 -32.39 -23.65
CA ALA A 134 15.99 -31.72 -23.99
C ALA A 134 16.93 -31.40 -22.81
N ALA A 135 17.78 -32.40 -22.57
CA ALA A 135 18.93 -32.41 -21.69
C ALA A 135 20.17 -31.77 -22.39
N PRO A 136 21.37 -31.85 -21.79
CA PRO A 136 22.41 -30.81 -21.79
C PRO A 136 23.21 -30.78 -23.10
N PHE A 137 23.84 -29.66 -23.41
CA PHE A 137 25.25 -29.50 -23.82
C PHE A 137 25.60 -28.01 -23.77
#